data_AF-A0A969WRP8-F1
#
_entry.id   AF-A0A969WRP8-F1
#
_cell.length_a   1.000
_cell.length_b   1.000
_cell.length_c   1.000
_cell.angle_alpha   90.00
_cell.angle_beta   90.00
_cell.angle_gamma   90.00
#
_symmetry.space_group_name_H-M   'P 1'
#
loop_
_entity.id
_entity.type
_entity.pdbx_description
1 polymer ?
#
loop_
_entity_poly.entity_id
_entity_poly.type
_entity_poly.pdbx_seq_one_letter_code
_entity_poly.pdbx_strand_id
1 'polypeptide(L)'
;MRNLKLFLFLLSGTLLMTGCAGIKTLTIQTQEPAQVTLPATVSKLLIVDNAAEQPADIGHTKKKIGRSQAEKVSVRTDSLSLIYTEALTQFLNEEGFYETVMLYNTPLRNDNEYWRETPIAPEKMQELKNETGADAVVSLDKLLIASDWEDLFKQEGYPYSKLTGKISSTLRVYMPTQ
;
A
#
# COMPACT_ATOMS: atom_id res chain seq x y z
N MET A 1 42.95 -55.86 -9.12
CA MET A 1 42.46 -55.33 -7.82
C MET A 1 43.11 -54.00 -7.37
N ARG A 2 44.41 -53.76 -7.64
CA ARG A 2 45.12 -52.52 -7.21
C ARG A 2 44.61 -51.23 -7.89
N ASN A 3 44.30 -51.29 -9.18
CA ASN A 3 43.85 -50.12 -9.96
C ASN A 3 42.41 -49.69 -9.62
N LEU A 4 41.55 -50.63 -9.21
CA LEU A 4 40.17 -50.35 -8.79
C LEU A 4 40.13 -49.62 -7.44
N LYS A 5 41.01 -50.00 -6.50
CA LYS A 5 41.15 -49.31 -5.21
C LYS A 5 41.68 -47.89 -5.38
N LEU A 6 42.63 -47.67 -6.30
CA LEU A 6 43.16 -46.34 -6.61
C LEU A 6 42.09 -45.42 -7.22
N PHE A 7 41.26 -45.97 -8.11
CA PHE A 7 40.14 -45.25 -8.72
C PHE A 7 39.06 -44.87 -7.70
N LEU A 8 38.72 -45.79 -6.78
CA LEU A 8 37.79 -45.51 -5.67
C LEU A 8 38.34 -44.44 -4.71
N PHE A 9 39.64 -44.43 -4.46
CA PHE A 9 40.27 -43.42 -3.61
C PHE A 9 40.28 -42.03 -4.27
N LEU A 10 40.54 -41.97 -5.58
CA LEU A 10 40.46 -40.71 -6.36
C LEU A 10 39.03 -40.18 -6.45
N LEU A 11 38.05 -41.07 -6.65
CA LEU A 11 36.62 -40.70 -6.70
C LEU A 11 36.11 -40.21 -5.34
N SER A 12 36.59 -40.79 -4.24
CA SER A 12 36.29 -40.31 -2.89
C SER A 12 36.94 -38.95 -2.59
N GLY A 13 38.13 -38.68 -3.13
CA GLY A 13 38.85 -37.42 -2.92
C GLY A 13 38.22 -36.23 -3.64
N THR A 14 37.68 -36.44 -4.85
CA THR A 14 36.99 -35.37 -5.60
C THR A 14 35.63 -35.00 -5.02
N LEU A 15 34.96 -35.95 -4.35
CA LEU A 15 33.66 -35.70 -3.71
C LEU A 15 33.77 -34.76 -2.49
N LEU A 16 34.88 -34.82 -1.76
CA LEU A 16 35.12 -34.07 -0.52
C LEU A 16 35.54 -32.61 -0.75
N MET A 17 35.86 -32.21 -1.99
CA MET A 17 36.34 -30.85 -2.32
C MET A 17 35.25 -29.93 -2.89
N THR A 18 33.98 -30.35 -2.87
CA THR A 18 32.84 -29.51 -3.29
C THR A 18 32.34 -28.61 -2.14
N GLY A 19 33.24 -27.80 -1.58
CA GLY A 19 32.88 -26.78 -0.60
C GLY A 19 32.13 -25.62 -1.26
N CYS A 20 30.81 -25.65 -1.25
CA CYS A 20 29.98 -24.54 -1.72
C CYS A 20 29.98 -23.41 -0.67
N ALA A 21 31.02 -22.57 -0.66
CA ALA A 21 31.06 -21.38 0.19
C ALA A 21 30.28 -20.25 -0.51
N GLY A 22 28.97 -20.18 -0.26
CA GLY A 22 28.13 -19.07 -0.72
C GLY A 22 28.51 -17.77 -0.03
N ILE A 23 28.67 -16.69 -0.80
CA ILE A 23 28.88 -15.35 -0.27
C ILE A 23 27.61 -14.96 0.51
N LYS A 24 27.75 -14.66 1.81
CA LYS A 24 26.66 -14.09 2.61
C LYS A 24 26.70 -12.58 2.49
N THR A 25 25.79 -12.02 1.71
CA THR A 25 25.62 -10.57 1.61
C THR A 25 24.72 -10.08 2.75
N LEU A 26 25.20 -9.09 3.50
CA LEU A 26 24.38 -8.32 4.44
C LEU A 26 23.81 -7.14 3.67
N THR A 27 22.48 -7.06 3.59
CA THR A 27 21.79 -5.92 2.98
C THR A 27 21.62 -4.85 4.05
N ILE A 28 22.32 -3.73 3.90
CA ILE A 28 22.09 -2.55 4.75
C ILE A 28 20.91 -1.79 4.15
N GLN A 29 19.77 -1.85 4.81
CA GLN A 29 18.61 -1.04 4.44
C GLN A 29 18.68 0.28 5.22
N THR A 30 18.93 1.38 4.51
CA THR A 30 18.82 2.72 5.07
C THR A 30 17.35 3.15 4.98
N GLN A 31 16.66 3.22 6.12
CA GLN A 31 15.28 3.72 6.17
C GLN A 31 15.26 5.25 6.24
N GLU A 32 14.29 5.86 5.56
CA GLU A 32 14.00 7.28 5.76
C GLU A 32 13.25 7.47 7.09
N PRO A 33 13.50 8.57 7.82
CA PRO A 33 12.77 8.85 9.05
C PRO A 33 11.28 9.07 8.77
N ALA A 34 10.43 8.61 9.70
CA ALA A 34 8.99 8.80 9.60
C ALA A 34 8.64 10.30 9.57
N GLN A 35 7.66 10.66 8.72
CA GLN A 35 7.15 12.05 8.67
C GLN A 35 6.42 12.45 9.97
N VAL A 36 5.86 11.46 10.67
CA VAL A 36 5.19 11.63 11.96
C VAL A 36 5.76 10.60 12.91
N THR A 37 6.33 11.06 14.02
CA THR A 37 6.85 10.18 15.08
C THR A 37 5.79 10.01 16.16
N LEU A 38 5.41 8.77 16.44
CA LEU A 38 4.48 8.45 17.53
C LEU A 38 5.23 8.24 18.85
N PRO A 39 4.62 8.60 19.99
CA PRO A 39 5.23 8.34 21.30
C PRO A 39 5.29 6.83 21.57
N ALA A 40 6.30 6.40 22.33
CA ALA A 40 6.50 4.99 22.68
C ALA A 40 5.35 4.36 23.50
N THR A 41 4.42 5.18 23.99
CA THR A 41 3.19 4.72 24.67
C THR A 41 2.14 4.16 23.71
N VAL A 42 2.28 4.36 22.40
CA VAL A 42 1.36 3.84 21.38
C VAL A 42 1.86 2.46 20.94
N SER A 43 1.19 1.38 21.35
CA SER A 43 1.49 0.01 20.91
C SER A 43 0.42 -0.56 19.99
N LYS A 44 -0.83 -0.08 20.09
CA LYS A 44 -1.98 -0.53 19.29
C LYS A 44 -2.49 0.59 18.39
N LEU A 45 -2.40 0.37 17.08
CA LEU A 45 -2.94 1.27 16.07
C LEU A 45 -4.27 0.76 15.51
N LEU A 46 -5.18 1.69 15.26
CA LEU A 46 -6.38 1.46 14.46
C LEU A 46 -6.31 2.27 13.17
N ILE A 47 -6.43 1.61 12.03
CA ILE A 47 -6.56 2.24 10.72
C ILE A 47 -8.05 2.34 10.37
N VAL A 48 -8.52 3.53 10.00
CA VAL A 48 -9.92 3.78 9.66
C VAL A 48 -10.06 4.46 8.31
N ASP A 49 -11.09 4.08 7.57
CA ASP A 49 -11.52 4.77 6.36
C ASP A 49 -12.50 5.89 6.71
N ASN A 50 -12.05 7.14 6.59
CA ASN A 50 -12.84 8.35 6.82
C ASN A 50 -12.88 9.20 5.54
N ALA A 51 -12.66 8.60 4.37
CA ALA A 51 -12.76 9.28 3.10
C ALA A 51 -14.19 9.13 2.57
N ALA A 52 -14.70 10.19 1.94
CA ALA A 52 -15.93 10.10 1.16
C ALA A 52 -15.61 9.62 -0.26
N GLU A 53 -16.51 8.85 -0.86
CA GLU A 53 -16.32 8.23 -2.17
C GLU A 53 -16.25 9.30 -3.28
N GLN A 54 -15.20 9.27 -4.09
CA GLN A 54 -15.09 10.11 -5.28
C GLN A 54 -16.04 9.62 -6.38
N PRO A 55 -16.89 10.49 -6.96
CA PRO A 55 -17.75 10.13 -8.08
C PRO A 55 -16.96 9.66 -9.31
N ALA A 56 -17.50 8.64 -9.98
CA ALA A 56 -16.83 7.96 -11.08
C ALA A 56 -16.53 8.84 -12.31
N ASP A 57 -17.22 9.97 -12.47
CA ASP A 57 -17.09 10.89 -13.61
C ASP A 57 -16.07 12.01 -13.39
N ILE A 58 -15.40 12.02 -12.23
CA ILE A 58 -14.43 13.05 -11.85
C ILE A 58 -13.00 12.54 -11.99
N GLY A 59 -12.11 13.35 -12.57
CA GLY A 59 -10.67 13.11 -12.55
C GLY A 59 -10.14 12.17 -13.65
N HIS A 60 -10.99 11.62 -14.50
CA HIS A 60 -10.59 10.62 -15.49
C HIS A 60 -10.76 11.11 -16.92
N THR A 61 -9.71 10.99 -17.73
CA THR A 61 -9.68 11.41 -19.13
C THR A 61 -9.15 10.32 -20.06
N LYS A 62 -9.64 10.31 -21.30
CA LYS A 62 -9.14 9.45 -22.38
C LYS A 62 -8.94 10.22 -23.68
N LYS A 63 -7.74 10.16 -24.22
CA LYS A 63 -7.38 10.67 -25.55
C LYS A 63 -7.27 9.51 -26.53
N LYS A 64 -8.17 9.48 -27.50
CA LYS A 64 -8.21 8.47 -28.56
C LYS A 64 -7.27 8.85 -29.71
N ILE A 65 -6.74 7.85 -30.42
CA ILE A 65 -5.92 8.07 -31.64
C ILE A 65 -6.68 8.94 -32.64
N GLY A 66 -5.99 9.95 -33.18
CA GLY A 66 -6.55 10.89 -34.15
C GLY A 66 -7.43 11.99 -33.55
N ARG A 67 -7.59 12.05 -32.22
CA ARG A 67 -8.26 13.16 -31.53
C ARG A 67 -7.23 14.12 -30.94
N SER A 68 -7.47 15.41 -31.12
CA SER A 68 -6.62 16.47 -30.57
C SER A 68 -6.88 16.71 -29.08
N GLN A 69 -8.09 16.42 -28.59
CA GLN A 69 -8.50 16.66 -27.20
C GLN A 69 -8.84 15.36 -26.48
N ALA A 70 -8.60 15.35 -25.16
CA ALA A 70 -9.01 14.27 -24.27
C ALA A 70 -10.48 14.45 -23.87
N GLU A 71 -11.21 13.33 -23.80
CA GLU A 71 -12.61 13.28 -23.38
C GLU A 71 -12.68 12.82 -21.92
N LYS A 72 -13.64 13.34 -21.14
CA LYS A 72 -13.92 12.80 -19.80
C LYS A 72 -14.49 11.39 -19.93
N VAL A 73 -14.06 10.49 -19.05
CA VAL A 73 -14.55 9.12 -18.99
C VAL A 73 -15.00 8.78 -17.57
N SER A 74 -15.96 7.86 -17.45
CA SER A 74 -16.38 7.36 -16.14
C SER A 74 -15.56 6.15 -15.75
N VAL A 75 -14.96 6.17 -14.56
CA VAL A 75 -14.19 5.08 -13.96
C VAL A 75 -14.61 4.93 -12.51
N ARG A 76 -15.03 3.73 -12.10
CA ARG A 76 -15.43 3.46 -10.72
C ARG A 76 -14.20 3.29 -9.83
N THR A 77 -14.21 3.95 -8.68
CA THR A 77 -13.13 3.98 -7.69
C THR A 77 -13.65 3.69 -6.28
N ASP A 78 -14.82 3.07 -6.18
CA ASP A 78 -15.62 2.82 -4.97
C ASP A 78 -14.90 1.96 -3.92
N SER A 79 -14.01 1.07 -4.34
CA SER A 79 -13.24 0.20 -3.43
C SER A 79 -11.86 0.72 -3.06
N LEU A 80 -11.43 1.87 -3.59
CA LEU A 80 -10.02 2.27 -3.49
C LEU A 80 -9.61 2.76 -2.10
N SER A 81 -10.51 3.36 -1.33
CA SER A 81 -10.22 3.73 0.06
C SER A 81 -10.04 2.49 0.94
N LEU A 82 -10.91 1.48 0.77
CA LEU A 82 -10.80 0.19 1.44
C LEU A 82 -9.45 -0.48 1.12
N ILE A 83 -9.13 -0.66 -0.17
CA ILE A 83 -7.85 -1.27 -0.60
C ILE A 83 -6.65 -0.48 -0.05
N TYR A 84 -6.72 0.85 -0.04
CA TYR A 84 -5.67 1.70 0.51
C TYR A 84 -5.46 1.43 2.01
N THR A 85 -6.54 1.40 2.80
CA THR A 85 -6.47 1.17 4.25
C THR A 85 -6.06 -0.27 4.61
N GLU A 86 -6.47 -1.26 3.82
CA GLU A 86 -6.04 -2.65 3.95
C GLU A 86 -4.53 -2.77 3.70
N ALA A 87 -4.05 -2.21 2.59
CA ALA A 87 -2.62 -2.21 2.26
C ALA A 87 -1.81 -1.47 3.33
N LEU A 88 -2.27 -0.30 3.78
CA LEU A 88 -1.60 0.46 4.84
C LEU A 88 -1.51 -0.34 6.15
N THR A 89 -2.60 -1.00 6.55
CA THR A 89 -2.64 -1.89 7.70
C THR A 89 -1.60 -3.00 7.57
N GLN A 90 -1.57 -3.67 6.41
CA GLN A 90 -0.62 -4.76 6.15
C GLN A 90 0.82 -4.28 6.23
N PHE A 91 1.17 -3.18 5.54
CA PHE A 91 2.52 -2.63 5.54
C PHE A 91 2.97 -2.25 6.95
N LEU A 92 2.14 -1.52 7.71
CA LEU A 92 2.49 -1.13 9.08
C LEU A 92 2.67 -2.33 10.02
N ASN A 93 1.89 -3.40 9.81
CA ASN A 93 2.00 -4.62 10.59
C ASN A 93 3.28 -5.40 10.26
N GLU A 94 3.70 -5.42 8.99
CA GLU A 94 4.92 -6.08 8.53
C GLU A 94 6.20 -5.39 9.03
N GLU A 95 6.17 -4.06 9.20
CA GLU A 95 7.31 -3.30 9.74
C GLU A 95 7.61 -3.63 11.22
N GLY A 96 6.61 -4.13 11.98
CA GLY A 96 6.80 -4.59 13.36
C GLY A 96 7.09 -3.48 14.39
N PHE A 97 6.79 -2.22 14.08
CA PHE A 97 6.94 -1.10 15.04
C PHE A 97 5.90 -1.09 16.16
N TYR A 98 4.75 -1.72 15.93
CA TYR A 98 3.60 -1.73 16.84
C TYR A 98 3.27 -3.17 17.24
N GLU A 99 2.73 -3.35 18.45
CA GLU A 99 2.29 -4.67 18.93
C GLU A 99 1.10 -5.18 18.11
N THR A 100 0.19 -4.28 17.71
CA THR A 100 -0.97 -4.63 16.90
C THR A 100 -1.38 -3.46 16.01
N VAL A 101 -1.62 -3.76 14.74
CA VAL A 101 -2.25 -2.82 13.80
C VAL A 101 -3.58 -3.43 13.34
N MET A 102 -4.67 -2.73 13.63
CA MET A 102 -6.05 -3.18 13.35
C MET A 102 -6.65 -2.36 12.22
N LEU A 103 -7.46 -3.00 11.38
CA LEU A 103 -8.30 -2.32 10.39
C LEU A 103 -9.73 -2.24 10.92
N TYR A 104 -10.32 -1.04 10.93
CA TYR A 104 -11.75 -0.88 11.12
C TYR A 104 -12.48 -1.19 9.80
N ASN A 105 -13.33 -2.21 9.81
CA ASN A 105 -13.92 -2.80 8.61
C ASN A 105 -15.04 -1.98 7.95
N THR A 106 -15.46 -0.87 8.57
CA THR A 106 -16.61 -0.09 8.14
C THR A 106 -16.18 1.36 7.84
N PRO A 107 -16.46 1.90 6.65
CA PRO A 107 -16.21 3.31 6.35
C PRO A 107 -16.98 4.22 7.30
N LEU A 108 -16.32 5.27 7.79
CA LEU A 108 -16.90 6.24 8.73
C LEU A 108 -17.77 7.29 8.03
N ARG A 109 -17.54 7.52 6.74
CA ARG A 109 -18.27 8.51 5.94
C ARG A 109 -19.00 7.86 4.78
N ASN A 110 -20.18 8.39 4.50
CA ASN A 110 -21.04 8.02 3.37
C ASN A 110 -21.67 9.24 2.69
N ASP A 111 -21.14 10.43 2.97
CA ASP A 111 -21.54 11.67 2.32
C ASP A 111 -20.88 11.83 0.95
N ASN A 112 -21.33 12.84 0.18
CA ASN A 112 -20.83 13.12 -1.17
C ASN A 112 -19.73 14.20 -1.18
N GLU A 113 -19.22 14.64 -0.02
CA GLU A 113 -18.21 15.70 0.09
C GLU A 113 -16.78 15.13 -0.02
N TYR A 114 -16.49 14.41 -1.11
CA TYR A 114 -15.21 13.73 -1.36
C TYR A 114 -13.99 14.66 -1.40
N TRP A 115 -14.19 15.94 -1.71
CA TRP A 115 -13.12 16.95 -1.74
C TRP A 115 -12.77 17.50 -0.35
N ARG A 116 -13.64 17.30 0.64
CA ARG A 116 -13.49 17.87 1.98
C ARG A 116 -12.90 16.84 2.95
N GLU A 117 -11.92 17.30 3.71
CA GLU A 117 -11.42 16.60 4.89
C GLU A 117 -12.35 16.89 6.07
N THR A 118 -12.95 15.85 6.64
CA THR A 118 -13.85 15.98 7.79
C THR A 118 -13.22 15.22 8.97
N PRO A 119 -12.77 15.91 10.03
CA PRO A 119 -12.22 15.24 11.20
C PRO A 119 -13.25 14.31 11.85
N ILE A 120 -12.78 13.21 12.45
CA ILE A 120 -13.62 12.30 13.23
C ILE A 120 -14.10 13.03 14.48
N ALA A 121 -15.41 13.00 14.73
CA ALA A 121 -16.02 13.61 15.90
C ALA A 121 -15.48 12.98 17.20
N PRO A 122 -15.30 13.75 18.29
CA PRO A 122 -14.79 13.23 19.56
C PRO A 122 -15.59 12.04 20.10
N GLU A 123 -16.91 12.05 19.94
CA GLU A 123 -17.80 10.97 20.38
C GLU A 123 -17.51 9.67 19.63
N LYS A 124 -17.39 9.75 18.29
CA LYS A 124 -17.05 8.59 17.46
C LYS A 124 -15.63 8.10 17.72
N MET A 125 -14.70 9.01 18.00
CA MET A 125 -13.33 8.65 18.39
C MET A 125 -13.31 7.86 19.71
N GLN A 126 -14.11 8.26 20.70
CA GLN A 126 -14.25 7.51 21.95
C GLN A 126 -14.88 6.13 21.72
N GLU A 127 -15.91 6.03 20.88
CA GLU A 127 -16.52 4.76 20.49
C GLU A 127 -15.46 3.81 19.88
N LEU A 128 -14.73 4.27 18.86
CA LEU A 128 -13.67 3.49 18.21
C LEU A 128 -12.61 3.00 19.20
N LYS A 129 -12.19 3.87 20.14
CA LYS A 129 -11.24 3.51 21.19
C LYS A 129 -11.80 2.47 22.15
N ASN A 130 -13.06 2.61 22.58
CA ASN A 130 -13.70 1.68 23.49
C ASN A 130 -13.95 0.30 22.85
N GLU A 131 -14.28 0.28 21.56
CA GLU A 131 -14.53 -0.96 20.80
C GLU A 131 -13.24 -1.75 20.53
N THR A 132 -12.15 -1.05 20.21
CA THR A 132 -10.93 -1.67 19.70
C THR A 132 -9.79 -1.72 20.72
N GLY A 133 -9.83 -0.88 21.76
CA GLY A 133 -8.73 -0.71 22.69
C GLY A 133 -7.47 -0.08 22.07
N ALA A 134 -7.62 0.66 20.97
CA ALA A 134 -6.50 1.30 20.28
C ALA A 134 -5.95 2.51 21.04
N ASP A 135 -4.63 2.65 21.06
CA ASP A 135 -3.95 3.78 21.68
C ASP A 135 -4.05 5.03 20.79
N ALA A 136 -3.84 4.83 19.49
CA ALA A 136 -3.94 5.86 18.47
C ALA A 136 -4.73 5.38 17.23
N VAL A 137 -5.34 6.35 16.55
CA VAL A 137 -6.13 6.10 15.33
C VAL A 137 -5.49 6.82 14.16
N VAL A 138 -5.24 6.11 13.06
CA VAL A 138 -4.79 6.67 11.79
C VAL A 138 -5.97 6.65 10.82
N SER A 139 -6.37 7.83 10.39
CA SER A 139 -7.55 8.07 9.56
C SER A 139 -7.15 8.45 8.15
N LEU A 140 -7.71 7.77 7.16
CA LEU A 140 -7.73 8.25 5.78
C LEU A 140 -8.86 9.26 5.63
N ASP A 141 -8.56 10.56 5.71
CA ASP A 141 -9.58 11.62 5.68
C ASP A 141 -9.99 12.04 4.27
N LYS A 142 -9.15 11.74 3.27
CA LYS A 142 -9.37 12.08 1.86
C LYS A 142 -8.56 11.19 0.94
N LEU A 143 -9.17 10.75 -0.15
CA LEU A 143 -8.52 10.04 -1.24
C LEU A 143 -9.05 10.58 -2.57
N LEU A 144 -8.17 11.15 -3.37
CA LEU A 144 -8.46 11.67 -4.70
C LEU A 144 -7.63 10.95 -5.75
N ILE A 145 -8.29 10.58 -6.84
CA ILE A 145 -7.69 9.80 -7.91
C ILE A 145 -8.02 10.48 -9.23
N ALA A 146 -6.99 10.63 -10.04
CA ALA A 146 -7.13 11.07 -11.41
C ALA A 146 -6.40 10.10 -12.34
N SER A 147 -6.92 9.91 -13.54
CA SER A 147 -6.27 9.10 -14.55
C SER A 147 -6.30 9.75 -15.93
N ASP A 148 -5.17 9.66 -16.61
CA ASP A 148 -5.00 10.13 -17.98
C ASP A 148 -4.68 8.90 -18.85
N TRP A 149 -5.62 8.52 -19.70
CA TRP A 149 -5.46 7.46 -20.70
C TRP A 149 -5.13 8.09 -22.05
N GLU A 150 -4.04 7.66 -22.69
CA GLU A 150 -3.71 8.02 -24.07
C GLU A 150 -3.52 6.79 -24.95
N ASP A 151 -4.34 6.65 -25.99
CA ASP A 151 -4.12 5.66 -27.06
C ASP A 151 -2.97 6.18 -27.94
N LEU A 152 -1.87 5.43 -28.03
CA LEU A 152 -0.64 5.86 -28.73
C LEU A 152 -0.68 5.46 -30.21
N PHE A 153 -0.89 4.18 -30.49
CA PHE A 153 -0.95 3.63 -31.85
C PHE A 153 -1.78 2.35 -31.88
N LYS A 154 -2.12 1.87 -33.09
CA LYS A 154 -2.80 0.59 -33.31
C LYS A 154 -1.88 -0.37 -34.05
N GLN A 155 -1.88 -1.62 -33.62
CA GLN A 155 -1.20 -2.72 -34.30
C GLN A 155 -2.10 -3.96 -34.24
N GLU A 156 -2.30 -4.64 -35.36
CA GLU A 156 -3.23 -5.79 -35.49
C GLU A 156 -4.66 -5.49 -34.98
N GLY A 157 -5.13 -4.26 -35.11
CA GLY A 157 -6.46 -3.84 -34.63
C GLY A 157 -6.55 -3.50 -33.14
N TYR A 158 -5.51 -3.72 -32.34
CA TYR A 158 -5.48 -3.43 -30.91
C TYR A 158 -4.83 -2.07 -30.61
N PRO A 159 -5.43 -1.23 -29.74
CA PRO A 159 -4.82 0.02 -29.30
C PRO A 159 -3.74 -0.25 -28.23
N TYR A 160 -2.53 0.24 -28.48
CA TYR A 160 -1.48 0.33 -27.48
C TYR A 160 -1.62 1.67 -26.76
N SER A 161 -1.74 1.63 -25.44
CA SER A 161 -2.13 2.80 -24.65
C SER A 161 -1.20 3.01 -23.45
N LYS A 162 -1.09 4.27 -23.04
CA LYS A 162 -0.46 4.68 -21.78
C LYS A 162 -1.54 5.09 -20.80
N LEU A 163 -1.48 4.57 -19.57
CA LEU A 163 -2.32 5.00 -18.45
C LEU A 163 -1.43 5.67 -17.40
N THR A 164 -1.73 6.91 -17.05
CA THR A 164 -1.07 7.62 -15.95
C THR A 164 -2.08 7.83 -14.83
N GLY A 165 -1.82 7.24 -13.66
CA GLY A 165 -2.62 7.48 -12.45
C GLY A 165 -1.96 8.52 -11.54
N LYS A 166 -2.76 9.38 -10.93
CA LYS A 166 -2.35 10.32 -9.88
C LYS A 166 -3.22 10.06 -8.66
N ILE A 167 -2.58 9.78 -7.53
CA ILE A 167 -3.25 9.51 -6.27
C ILE A 167 -2.82 10.58 -5.28
N SER A 168 -3.78 11.19 -4.59
CA SER A 168 -3.56 12.12 -3.49
C SER A 168 -4.35 11.65 -2.29
N SER A 169 -3.67 11.38 -1.19
CA SER A 169 -4.30 11.00 0.07
C SER A 169 -3.97 12.00 1.17
N THR A 170 -4.86 12.11 2.15
CA THR A 170 -4.61 12.84 3.38
C THR A 170 -4.85 11.90 4.55
N LEU A 171 -3.79 11.66 5.32
CA LEU A 171 -3.82 10.87 6.54
C LEU A 171 -3.78 11.80 7.74
N ARG A 172 -4.54 11.45 8.78
CA ARG A 172 -4.51 12.14 10.07
C ARG A 172 -4.33 11.15 11.20
N VAL A 173 -3.44 11.48 12.13
CA VAL A 173 -3.21 10.66 13.32
C VAL A 173 -3.84 11.33 14.54
N TYR A 174 -4.67 10.57 15.26
CA TYR A 174 -5.28 10.96 16.52
C TYR A 174 -4.56 10.26 17.66
N MET A 175 -3.91 11.05 18.51
CA MET A 175 -3.14 10.58 19.67
C MET A 175 -3.99 10.65 20.94
N PRO A 176 -3.68 9.84 21.97
CA PRO A 176 -4.28 10.01 23.28
C PRO A 176 -3.92 11.39 23.84
N THR A 177 -4.90 12.09 24.38
CA THR A 177 -4.67 13.31 25.18
C THR A 177 -4.04 12.84 26.49
N GLN A 178 -2.84 13.34 26.82
CA GLN A 178 -2.19 13.09 28.10
C GLN A 178 -3.00 13.68 29.25
#